data_AF-A0A959NQA9-F1
#
_entry.id   AF-A0A959NQA9-F1
#
_cell.length_a   1.000
_cell.length_b   1.000
_cell.length_c   1.000
_cell.angle_alpha   90.00
_cell.angle_beta   90.00
_cell.angle_gamma   90.00
#
_symmetry.space_group_name_H-M   'P 1'
#
loop_
_entity.id
_entity.type
_entity.pdbx_description
1 polymer ?
#
loop_
_entity_poly.entity_id
_entity_poly.type
_entity_poly.pdbx_seq_one_letter_code
_entity_poly.pdbx_strand_id
1 'polypeptide(L)'
;MNKEILNKVKVSFAQGEREFQNAKQNLNVYYDGKIRTIARRAVGFYVDGYVIFTNKKHYGNSFMNHLRGLENDKTIPTEINNSASALTMKMKNEELTGKEAIKHAEILISFCKEELN
;
A
#
# COMPACT_ATOMS: atom_id res chain seq x y z
N MET A 1 12.71 -19.99 5.30
CA MET A 1 12.34 -19.08 4.19
C MET A 1 13.49 -18.99 3.19
N ASN A 2 13.20 -19.03 1.89
CA ASN A 2 14.22 -18.92 0.82
C ASN A 2 14.89 -17.53 0.85
N LYS A 3 16.23 -17.47 0.86
CA LYS A 3 17.01 -16.22 0.83
C LYS A 3 16.64 -15.32 -0.35
N GLU A 4 16.31 -15.92 -1.49
CA GLU A 4 15.89 -15.20 -2.69
C GLU A 4 14.54 -14.48 -2.48
N ILE A 5 13.58 -15.14 -1.83
CA ILE A 5 12.27 -14.56 -1.50
C ILE A 5 12.48 -13.37 -0.57
N LEU A 6 13.26 -13.55 0.50
CA LEU A 6 13.53 -12.48 1.46
C LEU A 6 14.21 -11.27 0.80
N ASN A 7 15.12 -11.50 -0.16
CA ASN A 7 15.75 -10.41 -0.91
C ASN A 7 14.73 -9.66 -1.79
N LYS A 8 13.84 -10.37 -2.48
CA LYS A 8 12.76 -9.75 -3.28
C LYS A 8 11.86 -8.88 -2.41
N VAL A 9 11.43 -9.38 -1.26
CA VAL A 9 10.63 -8.62 -0.29
C VAL A 9 11.36 -7.34 0.14
N LYS A 10 12.63 -7.44 0.54
CA LYS A 10 13.43 -6.28 0.96
C LYS A 10 13.54 -5.21 -0.12
N VAL A 11 13.73 -5.63 -1.38
CA VAL A 11 13.78 -4.71 -2.52
C VAL A 11 12.45 -3.99 -2.70
N SER A 12 11.32 -4.71 -2.67
CA SER A 12 10.00 -4.09 -2.77
C SER A 12 9.75 -3.11 -1.62
N PHE A 13 10.11 -3.48 -0.39
CA PHE A 13 9.91 -2.62 0.78
C PHE A 13 10.77 -1.35 0.72
N ALA A 14 12.00 -1.45 0.23
CA ALA A 14 12.86 -0.28 0.03
C ALA A 14 12.29 0.69 -1.04
N GLN A 15 11.70 0.15 -2.11
CA GLN A 15 11.02 0.96 -3.13
C GLN A 15 9.76 1.64 -2.56
N GLY A 16 8.95 0.89 -1.80
CA GLY A 16 7.79 1.42 -1.10
C GLY A 16 8.13 2.54 -0.12
N GLU A 17 9.19 2.36 0.68
CA GLU A 17 9.65 3.36 1.65
C GLU A 17 10.07 4.66 0.95
N ARG A 18 10.83 4.57 -0.15
CA ARG A 18 11.24 5.74 -0.93
C ARG A 18 10.03 6.53 -1.43
N GLU A 19 9.02 5.83 -1.93
CA GLU A 19 7.79 6.46 -2.41
C GLU A 19 6.96 7.07 -1.28
N PHE A 20 6.91 6.40 -0.13
CA PHE A 20 6.20 6.91 1.03
C PHE A 20 6.84 8.19 1.58
N GLN A 21 8.17 8.23 1.66
CA GLN A 21 8.90 9.45 2.03
C GLN A 21 8.69 10.58 1.02
N ASN A 22 8.65 10.26 -0.28
CA ASN A 22 8.32 11.23 -1.33
C ASN A 22 6.91 11.83 -1.13
N ALA A 23 5.91 11.02 -0.76
CA ALA A 23 4.58 11.53 -0.42
C ALA A 23 4.61 12.46 0.80
N LYS A 24 5.27 12.04 1.90
CA LYS A 24 5.37 12.82 3.14
C LYS A 24 6.07 14.17 2.93
N GLN A 25 7.21 14.18 2.22
CA GLN A 25 8.00 15.38 1.97
C GLN A 25 7.27 16.40 1.09
N ASN A 26 6.39 15.96 0.19
CA ASN A 26 5.71 16.82 -0.77
C ASN A 26 4.25 17.11 -0.43
N LEU A 27 3.76 16.70 0.75
CA LEU A 27 2.35 16.84 1.14
C LEU A 27 1.80 18.26 1.00
N ASN A 28 2.62 19.29 1.29
CA ASN A 28 2.23 20.70 1.19
C ASN A 28 2.66 21.36 -0.13
N VAL A 29 3.25 20.59 -1.05
CA VAL A 29 3.79 21.09 -2.33
C VAL A 29 2.96 20.57 -3.51
N TYR A 30 2.52 19.31 -3.45
CA TYR A 30 1.71 18.70 -4.48
C TYR A 30 0.22 18.76 -4.14
N TYR A 31 -0.61 18.85 -5.19
CA TYR A 31 -2.06 18.69 -5.04
C TYR A 31 -2.41 17.27 -4.59
N ASP A 32 -3.53 17.13 -3.88
CA ASP A 32 -3.94 15.87 -3.23
C ASP A 32 -3.96 14.67 -4.17
N GLY A 33 -4.44 14.86 -5.39
CA GLY A 33 -4.46 13.79 -6.40
C GLY A 33 -3.09 13.18 -6.69
N LYS A 34 -2.03 13.99 -6.67
CA LYS A 34 -0.66 13.50 -6.84
C LYS A 34 -0.16 12.79 -5.59
N ILE A 35 -0.46 13.31 -4.39
CA ILE A 35 -0.11 12.64 -3.12
C ILE A 35 -0.81 11.28 -3.02
N ARG A 36 -2.10 11.20 -3.35
CA ARG A 36 -2.85 9.93 -3.40
C ARG A 36 -2.18 8.90 -4.32
N THR A 37 -1.76 9.32 -5.51
CA THR A 37 -1.07 8.43 -6.46
C THR A 37 0.25 7.90 -5.91
N ILE A 38 1.06 8.78 -5.29
CA ILE A 38 2.33 8.38 -4.69
C ILE A 38 2.10 7.44 -3.50
N ALA A 39 1.11 7.74 -2.64
CA ALA A 39 0.74 6.91 -1.49
C ALA A 39 0.27 5.51 -1.93
N ARG A 40 -0.61 5.40 -2.93
CA ARG A 40 -1.04 4.11 -3.50
C ARG A 40 0.12 3.31 -4.06
N ARG A 41 1.06 3.98 -4.75
CA ARG A 41 2.26 3.33 -5.29
C ARG A 41 3.16 2.81 -4.17
N ALA A 42 3.37 3.60 -3.12
CA ALA A 42 4.12 3.18 -1.95
C ALA A 42 3.53 1.90 -1.35
N VAL A 43 2.21 1.89 -1.07
CA VAL A 43 1.51 0.70 -0.57
C VAL A 43 1.63 -0.47 -1.56
N GLY A 44 1.47 -0.23 -2.86
CA GLY A 44 1.57 -1.24 -3.89
C GLY A 44 2.86 -2.07 -3.81
N PHE A 45 4.00 -1.41 -3.56
CA PHE A 45 5.28 -2.07 -3.35
C PHE A 45 5.36 -2.87 -2.04
N TYR A 46 4.77 -2.38 -0.95
CA TYR A 46 4.70 -3.15 0.29
C TYR A 46 3.81 -4.39 0.13
N VAL A 47 2.67 -4.26 -0.54
CA VAL A 47 1.78 -5.38 -0.80
C VAL A 47 2.42 -6.39 -1.76
N ASP A 48 3.21 -5.94 -2.72
CA ASP A 48 4.05 -6.82 -3.55
C ASP A 48 4.94 -7.73 -2.69
N GLY A 49 5.68 -7.13 -1.75
CA GLY A 49 6.51 -7.89 -0.82
C GLY A 49 5.70 -8.84 0.05
N TYR A 50 4.57 -8.38 0.60
CA TYR A 50 3.68 -9.20 1.41
C TYR A 50 3.09 -10.38 0.64
N VAL A 51 2.64 -10.18 -0.60
CA VAL A 51 2.09 -11.24 -1.47
C VAL A 51 3.17 -12.27 -1.83
N ILE A 52 4.39 -11.82 -2.12
CA ILE A 52 5.54 -12.70 -2.36
C ILE A 52 5.85 -13.54 -1.11
N PHE A 53 5.80 -12.94 0.08
CA PHE A 53 6.09 -13.61 1.35
C PHE A 53 5.01 -14.63 1.73
N THR A 54 3.74 -14.26 1.60
CA THR A 54 2.57 -15.08 1.98
C THR A 54 2.05 -16.00 0.88
N ASN A 55 2.60 -15.88 -0.34
CA ASN A 55 2.15 -16.60 -1.54
C ASN A 55 0.66 -16.37 -1.89
N LYS A 56 0.13 -15.16 -1.64
CA LYS A 56 -1.27 -14.79 -1.95
C LYS A 56 -1.49 -14.48 -3.43
N LYS A 57 -1.67 -15.53 -4.24
CA LYS A 57 -1.77 -15.44 -5.71
C LYS A 57 -2.96 -14.63 -6.28
N HIS A 58 -3.95 -14.27 -5.46
CA HIS A 58 -5.20 -13.64 -5.93
C HIS A 58 -5.18 -12.09 -5.92
N TYR A 59 -4.10 -11.47 -5.44
CA TYR A 59 -4.00 -10.01 -5.32
C TYR A 59 -3.70 -9.30 -6.66
N GLY A 60 -3.46 -10.05 -7.75
CA GLY A 60 -3.19 -9.50 -9.08
C GLY A 60 -1.74 -9.07 -9.29
N ASN A 61 -1.49 -8.24 -10.31
CA ASN A 61 -0.15 -7.87 -10.80
C ASN A 61 0.08 -6.34 -10.94
N SER A 62 -0.78 -5.52 -10.32
CA SER A 62 -0.64 -4.07 -10.35
C SER A 62 -0.97 -3.49 -8.98
N PHE A 63 -0.43 -2.32 -8.65
CA PHE A 63 -0.65 -1.69 -7.33
C PHE A 63 -2.13 -1.46 -7.00
N MET A 64 -2.94 -1.10 -8.00
CA MET A 64 -4.39 -0.98 -7.79
C MET A 64 -5.07 -2.32 -7.57
N ASN A 65 -4.60 -3.38 -8.22
CA ASN A 65 -5.11 -4.73 -7.97
C ASN A 65 -4.66 -5.23 -6.59
N HIS A 66 -3.44 -4.93 -6.14
CA HIS A 66 -2.97 -5.25 -4.79
C HIS A 66 -3.85 -4.62 -3.71
N LEU A 67 -4.16 -3.33 -3.88
CA LEU A 67 -5.07 -2.63 -2.97
C LEU A 67 -6.48 -3.25 -3.00
N ARG A 68 -7.00 -3.61 -4.18
CA ARG A 68 -8.28 -4.33 -4.26
C ARG A 68 -8.22 -5.73 -3.67
N GLY A 69 -7.07 -6.40 -3.74
CA GLY A 69 -6.81 -7.68 -3.11
C GLY A 69 -6.95 -7.55 -1.60
N LEU A 70 -6.27 -6.57 -1.00
CA LEU A 70 -6.42 -6.23 0.42
C LEU A 70 -7.87 -5.87 0.76
N GLU A 71 -8.52 -5.01 -0.02
CA GLU A 71 -9.91 -4.58 0.21
C GLU A 71 -10.89 -5.77 0.31
N ASN A 72 -10.68 -6.81 -0.49
CA ASN A 72 -11.59 -7.96 -0.57
C ASN A 72 -11.14 -9.18 0.25
N ASP A 73 -9.97 -9.13 0.89
CA ASP A 73 -9.44 -10.25 1.64
C ASP A 73 -10.07 -10.33 3.03
N LYS A 74 -10.98 -11.27 3.24
CA LYS A 74 -11.67 -11.48 4.52
C LYS A 74 -10.79 -12.09 5.61
N THR A 75 -9.54 -12.45 5.30
CA THR A 75 -8.60 -13.07 6.26
C THR A 75 -7.72 -12.06 7.00
N ILE A 76 -7.75 -10.78 6.61
CA ILE A 76 -6.99 -9.71 7.26
C ILE A 76 -7.92 -8.84 8.12
N PRO A 77 -7.39 -8.04 9.06
CA PRO A 77 -8.22 -7.19 9.91
C PRO A 77 -9.04 -6.17 9.12
N THR A 78 -10.27 -5.92 9.56
CA THR A 78 -11.22 -4.99 8.91
C THR A 78 -10.65 -3.59 8.69
N GLU A 79 -9.81 -3.10 9.59
CA GLU A 79 -9.14 -1.80 9.45
C GLU A 79 -8.22 -1.73 8.22
N ILE A 80 -7.58 -2.84 7.88
CA ILE A 80 -6.73 -2.98 6.69
C ILE A 80 -7.60 -2.98 5.44
N ASN A 81 -8.72 -3.72 5.44
CA ASN A 81 -9.68 -3.69 4.34
C ASN A 81 -10.21 -2.27 4.11
N ASN A 82 -10.62 -1.58 5.18
CA ASN A 82 -11.18 -0.23 5.12
C ASN A 82 -10.16 0.79 4.59
N SER A 83 -8.90 0.71 5.05
CA SER A 83 -7.83 1.58 4.55
C SER A 83 -7.49 1.33 3.09
N ALA A 84 -7.54 0.08 2.64
CA ALA A 84 -7.39 -0.26 1.23
C ALA A 84 -8.56 0.30 0.40
N SER A 85 -9.80 0.15 0.88
CA SER A 85 -11.00 0.69 0.22
C SER A 85 -10.95 2.22 0.09
N ALA A 86 -10.53 2.92 1.14
CA ALA A 86 -10.32 4.37 1.09
C ALA A 86 -9.34 4.77 -0.02
N LEU A 87 -8.23 4.03 -0.18
CA LEU A 87 -7.27 4.28 -1.25
C LEU A 87 -7.78 3.86 -2.64
N THR A 88 -8.68 2.88 -2.79
CA THR A 88 -9.19 2.43 -4.11
C THR A 88 -10.40 3.21 -4.61
N MET A 89 -11.02 4.03 -3.76
CA MET A 89 -12.24 4.76 -4.06
C MET A 89 -12.13 5.63 -5.32
N LYS A 90 -13.15 5.57 -6.19
CA LYS A 90 -13.24 6.40 -7.40
C LYS A 90 -13.55 7.85 -7.01
N MET A 91 -12.86 8.80 -7.65
CA MET A 91 -12.84 10.25 -7.37
C MET A 91 -14.18 11.00 -7.56
N LYS A 92 -15.33 10.33 -7.61
CA LYS A 92 -16.62 10.99 -7.80
C LYS A 92 -17.32 11.36 -6.50
N ASN A 93 -17.03 10.65 -5.41
CA ASN A 93 -17.60 10.93 -4.10
C ASN A 93 -16.47 10.89 -3.06
N GLU A 94 -16.40 11.96 -2.27
CA GLU A 94 -15.56 12.12 -1.07
C GLU A 94 -14.06 12.38 -1.34
N GLU A 95 -13.66 13.61 -1.00
CA GLU A 95 -12.36 14.21 -1.25
C GLU A 95 -11.30 13.65 -0.31
N LEU A 96 -10.89 12.39 -0.50
CA LEU A 96 -9.75 11.84 0.23
C LEU A 96 -8.54 12.76 0.03
N THR A 97 -8.16 13.51 1.07
CA THR A 97 -7.06 14.47 1.00
C THR A 97 -5.73 13.72 0.86
N GLY A 98 -4.67 14.42 0.45
CA GLY A 98 -3.33 13.85 0.43
C GLY A 98 -2.89 13.39 1.83
N LYS A 99 -3.31 14.11 2.87
CA LYS A 99 -3.01 13.80 4.26
C LYS A 99 -3.70 12.51 4.71
N GLU A 100 -4.97 12.33 4.37
CA GLU A 100 -5.70 11.09 4.69
C GLU A 100 -5.17 9.89 3.91
N ALA A 101 -4.79 10.09 2.64
CA ALA A 101 -4.15 9.04 1.86
C ALA A 101 -2.81 8.58 2.47
N ILE A 102 -2.01 9.50 3.01
CA ILE A 102 -0.79 9.14 3.75
C ILE A 102 -1.13 8.33 5.01
N LYS A 103 -2.18 8.71 5.76
CA LYS A 103 -2.61 7.96 6.96
C LYS A 103 -3.03 6.54 6.62
N HIS A 104 -3.90 6.35 5.61
CA HIS A 104 -4.29 5.02 5.19
C HIS A 104 -3.11 4.21 4.65
N ALA A 105 -2.20 4.84 3.90
CA ALA A 105 -0.98 4.18 3.46
C ALA A 105 -0.12 3.74 4.64
N GLU A 106 0.01 4.55 5.70
CA GLU A 106 0.77 4.20 6.91
C GLU A 106 0.21 2.94 7.58
N ILE A 107 -1.12 2.84 7.73
CA ILE A 107 -1.79 1.66 8.30
C ILE A 107 -1.44 0.40 7.50
N LEU A 108 -1.58 0.47 6.16
CA LEU A 108 -1.31 -0.68 5.28
C LEU A 108 0.17 -1.07 5.25
N ILE A 109 1.06 -0.08 5.29
CA ILE A 109 2.52 -0.28 5.34
C ILE A 109 2.93 -0.96 6.65
N SER A 110 2.39 -0.49 7.78
CA SER A 110 2.66 -1.09 9.10
C SER A 110 2.21 -2.54 9.13
N PHE A 111 1.00 -2.84 8.66
CA PHE A 111 0.51 -4.21 8.54
C PHE A 111 1.47 -5.10 7.73
N CYS A 112 1.91 -4.64 6.55
CA CYS A 112 2.85 -5.41 5.73
C CYS A 112 4.20 -5.63 6.44
N LYS A 113 4.67 -4.66 7.24
CA LYS A 113 5.92 -4.79 8.01
C LYS A 113 5.78 -5.76 9.18
N GLU A 114 4.64 -5.74 9.87
CA GLU A 114 4.35 -6.61 11.02
C GLU A 114 4.23 -8.08 10.61
N GLU A 115 3.55 -8.38 9.50
CA GLU A 115 3.41 -9.74 8.98
C GLU A 115 4.73 -10.42 8.56
N LEU A 116 5.82 -9.64 8.50
CA LEU A 116 7.16 -10.11 8.13
C LEU A 116 8.15 -10.25 9.29
N ASN A 117 7.77 -9.79 10.49
CA ASN A 117 8.54 -9.97 11.72
C ASN A 117 8.20 -11.31 12.37
#